data_AF-A0A0M8SUN2-F1
#
_entry.id   AF-A0A0M8SUN2-F1
#
_cell.length_a   1.000
_cell.length_b   1.000
_cell.length_c   1.000
_cell.angle_alpha   90.00
_cell.angle_beta   90.00
_cell.angle_gamma   90.00
#
_symmetry.space_group_name_H-M   'P 1'
#
loop_
_entity.id
_entity.type
_entity.pdbx_description
1 polymer ?
#
loop_
_entity_poly.entity_id
_entity_poly.type
_entity_poly.pdbx_seq_one_letter_code
_entity_poly.pdbx_strand_id
1 'polypeptide(L)' 'MIPAPGDLLDWRDAQHFDRWQDRPCTLCDRPTPMRSRTGEPVHKSCAEAWIAANAVEARLGRFASDAQAGRRRDDDHA' A
#
# COMPACT_ATOMS: atom_id res chain seq x y z
N MET A 1 4.70 -4.64 6.83
CA MET A 1 3.90 -5.70 7.48
C MET A 1 2.79 -6.12 6.53
N ILE A 2 2.37 -7.37 6.51
CA ILE A 2 1.27 -7.82 5.64
C ILE A 2 0.00 -7.83 6.49
N PRO A 3 -1.04 -7.04 6.14
CA PRO A 3 -2.27 -7.01 6.93
C PRO A 3 -2.99 -8.37 6.86
N ALA A 4 -3.76 -8.69 7.90
CA ALA A 4 -4.64 -9.83 7.85
C ALA A 4 -5.75 -9.61 6.80
N PRO A 5 -6.40 -10.68 6.30
CA PRO A 5 -7.56 -10.52 5.43
C PRO A 5 -8.65 -9.71 6.13
N GLY A 6 -9.05 -8.58 5.54
CA GLY A 6 -10.02 -7.65 6.13
C GLY A 6 -9.42 -6.46 6.88
N ASP A 7 -8.11 -6.46 7.15
CA ASP A 7 -7.39 -5.29 7.63
C ASP A 7 -7.01 -4.35 6.47
N LEU A 8 -6.89 -3.06 6.77
CA LEU A 8 -6.54 -2.02 5.80
C LEU A 8 -5.03 -1.86 5.64
N LEU A 9 -4.60 -1.56 4.42
CA LEU A 9 -3.21 -1.23 4.14
C LEU A 9 -2.86 0.16 4.70
N ASP A 10 -1.70 0.30 5.32
CA ASP A 10 -1.17 1.61 5.72
C ASP A 10 -0.15 2.07 4.67
N TRP A 11 -0.62 2.85 3.69
CA TRP A 11 0.17 3.46 2.60
C TRP A 11 0.07 4.99 2.68
N ARG A 12 0.22 5.53 3.89
CA ARG A 12 0.15 6.98 4.13
C ARG A 12 1.45 7.69 3.78
N ASP A 13 2.55 6.96 3.66
CA ASP A 13 3.83 7.54 3.29
C ASP A 13 3.84 8.00 1.82
N ALA A 14 4.52 9.13 1.57
CA ALA A 14 4.61 9.73 0.25
C ALA A 14 5.30 8.81 -0.79
N GLN A 15 6.11 7.84 -0.34
CA GLN A 15 6.73 6.83 -1.22
C GLN A 15 5.71 5.99 -2.00
N HIS A 16 4.46 5.91 -1.53
CA HIS A 16 3.37 5.25 -2.22
C HIS A 16 2.67 6.12 -3.26
N PHE A 17 2.98 7.41 -3.37
CA PHE A 17 2.23 8.34 -4.23
C PHE A 17 3.14 9.09 -5.21
N ASP A 18 3.10 8.68 -6.47
CA ASP A 18 3.76 9.34 -7.58
C ASP A 18 2.73 10.13 -8.39
N ARG A 19 2.60 11.41 -8.04
CA ARG A 19 1.61 12.34 -8.62
C ARG A 19 1.93 12.77 -10.04
N TRP A 20 3.15 12.52 -10.52
CA TRP A 20 3.60 12.97 -11.84
C TRP A 20 3.41 11.90 -12.90
N GLN A 21 3.35 10.63 -12.49
CA GLN A 21 3.21 9.53 -13.42
C GLN A 21 2.04 8.63 -13.04
N ASP A 22 0.87 8.87 -13.62
CA ASP A 22 -0.18 7.85 -13.59
C ASP A 22 0.24 6.63 -14.42
N ARG A 23 0.10 5.45 -13.82
CA ARG A 23 0.33 4.16 -14.48
C ARG A 23 -0.92 3.29 -14.35
N PRO A 24 -1.18 2.37 -15.29
CA PRO A 24 -2.32 1.47 -15.16
C PRO A 24 -2.16 0.57 -13.93
N CYS A 25 -3.21 0.46 -13.13
CA CYS A 25 -3.28 -0.43 -11.98
C CYS A 25 -3.18 -1.88 -12.44
N THR A 26 -2.24 -2.66 -11.90
CA THR A 26 -2.03 -4.07 -12.31
C THR A 26 -3.19 -5.02 -12.02
N LEU A 27 -4.22 -4.55 -11.30
CA LEU A 27 -5.40 -5.34 -10.92
C LEU A 27 -6.69 -4.92 -11.64
N CYS A 28 -6.81 -3.68 -12.10
CA CYS A 28 -8.03 -3.19 -12.76
C CYS A 28 -7.78 -2.28 -13.97
N ASP A 29 -6.52 -2.13 -14.38
CA ASP A 29 -6.03 -1.37 -15.53
C ASP A 29 -6.34 0.14 -15.55
N ARG A 30 -7.09 0.64 -14.57
CA ARG A 30 -7.37 2.08 -14.44
C ARG A 30 -6.13 2.86 -13.97
N PRO A 31 -5.95 4.12 -14.42
CA PRO A 31 -4.81 4.93 -14.02
C PRO A 31 -4.76 5.10 -12.50
N THR A 32 -3.55 5.02 -11.95
CA THR A 32 -3.27 5.24 -10.53
C THR A 32 -1.95 5.98 -10.32
N PRO A 33 -1.94 6.99 -9.44
CA PRO A 33 -0.70 7.59 -8.95
C PRO A 33 -0.09 6.74 -7.84
N MET A 34 -0.82 5.75 -7.31
CA MET A 34 -0.35 4.92 -6.20
C MET A 34 0.63 3.82 -6.65
N ARG A 35 1.53 3.47 -5.74
CA ARG A 35 2.51 2.39 -5.86
C ARG A 35 2.43 1.48 -4.65
N SER A 36 2.63 0.18 -4.85
CA SER A 36 2.97 -0.73 -3.76
C SER A 36 4.37 -0.39 -3.23
N ARG A 37 4.75 -1.01 -2.11
CA ARG A 37 6.11 -0.90 -1.58
C ARG A 37 7.21 -1.32 -2.58
N THR A 38 6.89 -2.26 -3.48
CA THR A 38 7.81 -2.74 -4.52
C THR A 38 7.80 -1.86 -5.78
N GLY A 39 6.97 -0.80 -5.80
CA GLY A 39 6.84 0.09 -6.95
C GLY A 39 5.82 -0.36 -8.00
N GLU A 40 5.08 -1.46 -7.78
CA GLU A 40 4.00 -1.87 -8.69
C GLU A 40 2.85 -0.85 -8.65
N PRO A 41 2.36 -0.37 -9.80
CA PRO A 41 1.23 0.54 -9.84
C PRO A 41 -0.06 -0.19 -9.47
N VAL A 42 -0.69 0.23 -8.38
CA VAL A 42 -1.92 -0.42 -7.88
C VAL A 42 -2.71 0.56 -7.04
N HIS A 43 -4.05 0.53 -7.12
CA HIS A 43 -4.87 1.27 -6.16
C HIS A 43 -4.81 0.60 -4.79
N LYS A 44 -4.78 1.38 -3.72
CA LYS A 44 -4.87 0.86 -2.35
C LYS A 44 -6.04 -0.11 -2.15
N SER A 45 -7.23 0.28 -2.58
CA SER A 45 -8.44 -0.55 -2.47
C SER A 45 -8.35 -1.84 -3.29
N CYS A 46 -7.71 -1.81 -4.46
CA CYS A 46 -7.47 -3.02 -5.25
C CYS A 46 -6.49 -3.97 -4.55
N ALA A 47 -5.43 -3.42 -3.94
CA ALA A 47 -4.49 -4.23 -3.18
C ALA A 47 -5.13 -4.83 -1.92
N GLU A 48 -5.95 -4.08 -1.19
CA GLU A 48 -6.72 -4.57 -0.04
C GLU A 48 -7.69 -5.70 -0.44
N ALA A 49 -8.44 -5.53 -1.53
CA ALA A 49 -9.31 -6.56 -2.08
C ALA A 49 -8.53 -7.82 -2.50
N TRP A 50 -7.35 -7.65 -3.12
CA TRP A 50 -6.49 -8.77 -3.48
C TRP A 50 -5.99 -9.53 -2.26
N ILE A 51 -5.55 -8.83 -1.20
CA ILE A 51 -5.11 -9.48 0.05
C ILE A 51 -6.26 -10.27 0.69
N ALA A 52 -7.47 -9.68 0.72
CA ALA A 52 -8.65 -10.36 1.24
C ALA A 52 -9.00 -11.63 0.45
N ALA A 53 -8.84 -11.61 -0.87
CA ALA A 53 -9.11 -12.74 -1.75
C ALA A 53 -7.97 -13.80 -1.79
N ASN A 54 -6.72 -13.39 -1.56
CA ASN A 54 -5.52 -14.22 -1.73
C ASN A 54 -4.69 -14.26 -0.43
N ALA A 55 -5.33 -14.62 0.68
CA ALA A 55 -4.73 -14.55 2.02
C ALA A 55 -3.42 -15.35 2.16
N VAL A 56 -3.25 -16.43 1.40
CA VAL A 56 -2.06 -17.29 1.45
C VAL A 56 -0.91 -16.65 0.67
N GLU A 57 -1.18 -16.20 -0.56
CA GLU A 57 -0.24 -15.51 -1.44
C GLU A 57 0.15 -14.15 -0.88
N ALA A 58 -0.77 -13.49 -0.18
CA ALA A 58 -0.50 -12.24 0.50
C ALA A 58 0.67 -12.38 1.46
N ARG A 59 0.85 -13.53 2.12
CA ARG A 59 1.98 -13.80 3.04
C ARG A 59 3.34 -13.73 2.35
N LEU A 60 3.41 -13.81 1.01
CA LEU A 60 4.64 -13.67 0.24
C LEU A 60 5.11 -12.21 0.12
N GLY A 61 4.31 -11.23 0.55
CA GLY A 61 4.75 -9.83 0.65
C GLY A 61 4.50 -8.96 -0.57
N ARG A 62 3.69 -9.41 -1.55
CA ARG A 62 3.37 -8.61 -2.75
C ARG A 62 2.80 -7.23 -2.41
N PHE A 63 1.83 -7.20 -1.49
CA PHE A 63 1.27 -5.96 -0.96
C PHE A 63 1.44 -5.95 0.56
N ALA A 64 2.18 -4.98 1.06
CA ALA A 64 2.48 -4.83 2.47
C ALA A 64 2.18 -3.41 2.91
N SER A 65 1.60 -3.25 4.09
CA SER A 65 1.54 -1.99 4.83
C SER A 65 2.94 -1.52 5.16
N ASP A 66 3.09 -0.21 5.30
CA ASP A 66 4.24 0.38 5.94
C ASP A 66 4.49 -0.29 7.30
N ALA A 67 5.76 -0.61 7.55
CA ALA A 67 6.11 -1.05 8.89
C ALA A 67 5.94 0.23 9.70
N GLN A 68 5.08 0.21 10.72
CA GLN A 68 5.04 1.28 11.70
C GLN A 68 6.38 1.25 12.43
N ALA A 69 7.44 1.77 11.80
CA ALA A 69 8.65 2.18 12.49
C ALA A 69 8.14 3.21 13.49
N GLY A 70 8.15 2.80 14.77
CA GLY A 70 7.37 3.43 15.83
C GLY A 70 7.35 4.95 15.69
N ARG A 71 6.15 5.54 15.74
CA ARG A 71 5.98 6.98 15.86
C ARG A 71 6.81 7.45 17.06
N ARG A 72 8.03 7.92 16.84
CA ARG A 72 8.59 9.01 17.64
C ARG A 72 7.83 10.23 17.18
N ARG A 73 6.64 10.36 17.77
CA ARG A 73 5.89 11.60 17.81
C ARG A 73 6.65 12.50 18.75
N ASP A 74 7.64 13.20 18.22
CA ASP A 74 8.28 14.32 18.88
C ASP A 74 7.40 15.53 18.56
N ASP A 75 6.36 15.73 19.39
CA ASP A 75 5.53 16.93 19.34
C ASP A 75 6.32 18.08 20.01
N ASP A 76 7.35 18.59 19.33
CA ASP A 76 7.97 19.87 19.68
C ASP A 76 7.34 20.98 18.83
N HIS A 77 6.25 21.54 19.33
CA HIS A 77 5.69 22.81 18.84
C HIS A 77 6.01 23.90 19.87
N ALA A 78 7.10 24.62 19.62
CA ALA A 78 7.46 25.87 20.28
C ALA A 78 6.54 27.03 19.85
#